data_AF-A0A7W1B5Y7-F1
#
_entry.id   AF-A0A7W1B5Y7-F1
#
_cell.length_a   1.000
_cell.length_b   1.000
_cell.length_c   1.000
_cell.angle_alpha   90.00
_cell.angle_beta   90.00
_cell.angle_gamma   90.00
#
_symmetry.space_group_name_H-M   'P 1'
#
loop_
_entity.id
_entity.type
_entity.pdbx_description
1 polymer ?
#
loop_
_entity_poly.entity_id
_entity_poly.type
_entity_poly.pdbx_seq_one_letter_code
_entity_poly.pdbx_strand_id
1 'polypeptide(L)'
;MLELIQEKVPTDARLVAACLYDRLDLGNNRAPVQEALEELRRANLLGYSEKLGYKLQSSSGEEWERERRDLVIPPEQRGELIQGALRQLVATPEQATLEGRPFPWLALYSDGRRVVDARLQDPRNPAAITIDFRFLTAADERDHTTWVNRSSEDALKQRLVWVVGDPEELDNAARELGRSAAMVKRYDGRESMSDGKRRLLHEEKTRQEEHETRLRRAVDAAWMAGRLYFRGKPTEPRELAAAAAPVLA
;
A
#
# COMPACT_ATOMS: atom_id res chain seq x y z
N MET A 1 20.59 30.24 -9.55
CA MET A 1 21.96 30.65 -9.19
C MET A 1 22.77 29.49 -8.61
N LEU A 2 22.28 28.77 -7.60
CA LEU A 2 22.99 27.61 -7.01
C LEU A 2 23.23 26.46 -8.00
N GLU A 3 22.29 26.23 -8.92
CA GLU A 3 22.45 25.21 -9.97
C GLU A 3 23.62 25.48 -10.93
N LEU A 4 23.94 26.76 -11.16
CA LEU A 4 24.99 27.19 -12.11
C LEU A 4 26.41 26.98 -11.57
N ILE A 5 26.57 26.73 -10.26
CA ILE A 5 27.88 26.54 -9.62
C ILE A 5 28.13 25.09 -9.19
N GLN A 6 27.21 24.18 -9.49
CA GLN A 6 27.24 22.78 -9.04
C GLN A 6 28.48 21.99 -9.48
N GLU A 7 29.06 22.37 -10.61
CA GLU A 7 30.29 21.75 -11.13
C GLU A 7 31.53 22.11 -10.29
N LYS A 8 31.46 23.20 -9.51
CA LYS A 8 32.53 23.67 -8.63
C LYS A 8 32.25 23.37 -7.16
N VAL A 9 31.00 23.48 -6.73
CA VAL A 9 30.59 23.21 -5.34
C VAL A 9 29.23 22.50 -5.36
N PRO A 10 29.10 21.29 -4.79
CA PRO A 10 27.81 20.59 -4.70
C PRO A 10 26.76 21.45 -4.01
N THR A 11 25.53 21.46 -4.53
CA THR A 11 24.39 22.12 -3.86
C THR A 11 23.88 21.23 -2.72
N ASP A 12 24.64 21.14 -1.63
CA ASP A 12 24.26 20.42 -0.43
C ASP A 12 23.42 21.28 0.53
N ALA A 13 22.82 20.68 1.55
CA ALA A 13 22.00 21.42 2.52
C ALA A 13 22.80 22.48 3.30
N ARG A 14 24.13 22.34 3.41
CA ARG A 14 24.98 23.36 4.06
C ARG A 14 25.08 24.60 3.18
N LEU A 15 25.30 24.43 1.87
CA LEU A 15 25.37 25.53 0.93
C LEU A 15 24.01 26.23 0.79
N VAL A 16 22.93 25.46 0.69
CA VAL A 16 21.57 26.01 0.64
C VAL A 16 21.25 26.78 1.92
N ALA A 17 21.55 26.21 3.09
CA ALA A 17 21.37 26.88 4.37
C ALA A 17 22.17 28.19 4.46
N ALA A 18 23.43 28.18 4.03
CA ALA A 18 24.29 29.36 4.00
C ALA A 18 23.76 30.49 3.11
N CYS A 19 23.05 30.15 2.03
CA CYS A 19 22.44 31.14 1.12
C CYS A 19 21.07 31.66 1.59
N LEU A 20 20.45 31.00 2.57
CA LEU A 20 19.12 31.38 3.08
C LEU A 20 19.18 32.32 4.31
N TYR A 21 20.37 32.69 4.79
CA TYR A 21 20.50 33.68 5.87
C TYR A 21 20.18 35.09 5.36
N ASP A 22 19.07 35.67 5.84
CA ASP A 22 18.76 37.09 5.63
C ASP A 22 19.40 37.99 6.70
N ARG A 23 19.73 37.42 7.87
CA ARG A 23 20.33 38.08 9.03
C ARG A 23 21.30 37.14 9.74
N LEU A 24 22.35 37.74 10.33
CA LEU A 24 23.46 37.04 10.98
C LEU A 24 23.13 36.47 12.38
N ASP A 25 21.94 36.74 12.91
CA ASP A 25 21.52 36.35 14.27
C ASP A 25 20.61 35.11 14.30
N LEU A 26 20.25 34.56 13.14
CA LEU A 26 19.61 33.26 13.04
C LEU A 26 20.69 32.19 13.30
N GLY A 27 20.43 31.28 14.25
CA GLY A 27 21.32 30.15 14.54
C GLY A 27 21.40 29.15 13.39
N ASN A 28 22.00 27.98 13.64
CA ASN A 28 22.18 26.94 12.63
C ASN A 28 20.84 26.38 12.11
N ASN A 29 20.45 26.77 10.89
CA ASN A 29 19.26 26.31 10.17
C ASN A 29 19.50 25.08 9.26
N ARG A 30 20.65 24.41 9.35
CA ARG A 30 20.98 23.30 8.44
C ARG A 30 20.03 22.11 8.57
N ALA A 31 19.63 21.74 9.79
CA ALA A 31 18.71 20.63 10.02
C ALA A 31 17.32 20.86 9.37
N PRO A 32 16.63 21.99 9.62
CA PRO A 32 15.36 22.26 8.96
C PRO A 32 15.49 22.43 7.44
N VAL A 33 16.62 22.94 6.94
CA VAL A 33 16.86 23.01 5.48
C VAL A 33 17.07 21.62 4.88
N GLN A 34 17.80 20.72 5.54
CA GLN A 34 17.95 19.34 5.08
C GLN A 34 16.59 18.62 5.02
N GLU A 35 15.75 18.79 6.04
CA GLU A 35 14.40 18.22 6.08
C GLU A 35 13.53 18.77 4.95
N ALA A 36 13.50 20.10 4.76
CA ALA A 36 12.77 20.71 3.66
C ALA A 36 13.26 20.25 2.28
N LEU A 37 14.57 20.08 2.08
CA LEU A 37 15.14 19.56 0.84
C LEU A 37 14.78 18.09 0.61
N GLU A 38 14.69 17.29 1.68
CA GLU A 38 14.18 15.93 1.60
C GLU A 38 12.69 15.89 1.28
N GLU A 39 11.88 16.77 1.87
CA GLU A 39 10.45 16.89 1.54
C GLU A 39 10.24 17.29 0.09
N LEU A 40 10.98 18.29 -0.41
CA LEU A 40 10.96 18.69 -1.82
C LEU A 40 11.41 17.56 -2.75
N ARG A 41 12.39 16.75 -2.33
CA ARG A 41 12.80 15.55 -3.06
C ARG A 41 11.70 14.48 -3.05
N ARG A 42 11.06 14.24 -1.91
CA ARG A 42 9.91 13.31 -1.79
C ARG A 42 8.71 13.78 -2.61
N ALA A 43 8.53 15.10 -2.74
CA ALA A 43 7.54 15.74 -3.60
C ALA A 43 7.97 15.80 -5.08
N ASN A 44 9.11 15.20 -5.45
CA ASN A 44 9.67 15.20 -6.79
C ASN A 44 9.86 16.60 -7.40
N LEU A 45 10.16 17.62 -6.58
CA LEU A 45 10.53 18.95 -7.08
C LEU A 45 12.05 19.10 -7.23
N LEU A 46 12.81 18.24 -6.54
CA LEU A 46 14.26 18.18 -6.60
C LEU A 46 14.75 16.77 -6.96
N GLY A 47 15.83 16.71 -7.75
CA GLY A 47 16.68 15.53 -7.87
C GLY A 47 17.92 15.65 -6.97
N TYR A 48 18.55 14.53 -6.63
CA TYR A 48 19.82 14.53 -5.90
C TYR A 48 20.90 13.74 -6.65
N SER A 49 22.12 14.27 -6.61
CA SER A 49 23.34 13.62 -7.11
C SER A 49 24.45 13.78 -6.09
N GLU A 50 25.17 12.69 -5.77
CA GLU A 50 26.30 12.76 -4.83
C GLU A 50 27.39 13.74 -5.26
N LYS A 51 27.60 13.90 -6.58
CA LYS A 51 28.62 14.79 -7.13
C LYS A 51 28.18 16.25 -7.18
N LEU A 52 26.89 16.52 -7.40
CA LEU A 52 26.39 17.86 -7.74
C LEU A 52 25.42 18.43 -6.69
N GLY A 53 25.00 17.63 -5.71
CA GLY A 53 24.00 17.98 -4.70
C GLY A 53 22.57 17.95 -5.24
N TYR A 54 21.68 18.74 -4.62
CA TYR A 54 20.30 18.92 -5.03
C TYR A 54 20.18 19.72 -6.32
N LYS A 55 19.30 19.30 -7.24
CA LYS A 55 19.02 19.96 -8.51
C LYS A 55 17.53 20.17 -8.70
N LEU A 56 17.14 21.20 -9.43
CA LEU A 56 15.77 21.32 -9.90
C LEU A 56 15.44 20.13 -10.82
N GLN A 57 14.19 19.70 -10.80
CA GLN A 57 13.77 18.66 -11.73
C GLN A 57 14.00 19.08 -13.18
N SER A 58 14.47 18.13 -13.98
CA SER A 58 14.61 18.33 -15.42
C SER A 58 13.23 18.39 -16.07
N SER A 59 13.13 19.00 -17.25
CA SER A 59 11.89 18.98 -18.07
C SER A 59 11.37 17.56 -18.34
N SER A 60 12.27 16.58 -18.46
CA SER A 60 11.92 15.15 -18.58
C SER A 60 11.31 14.58 -17.30
N GLY A 61 11.72 15.05 -16.13
CA GLY A 61 11.14 14.68 -14.84
C GLY A 61 9.77 15.30 -14.62
N GLU A 62 9.59 16.57 -14.99
CA GLU A 62 8.26 17.21 -14.95
C GLU A 62 7.25 16.53 -15.88
N GLU A 63 7.68 16.15 -17.08
CA GLU A 63 6.85 15.37 -18.03
C GLU A 63 6.49 14.00 -17.45
N TRP A 64 7.46 13.30 -16.86
CA TRP A 64 7.25 12.00 -16.21
C TRP A 64 6.21 12.07 -15.09
N GLU A 65 6.35 13.06 -14.20
CA GLU A 65 5.42 13.23 -13.08
C GLU A 65 4.04 13.71 -13.55
N ARG A 66 3.95 14.53 -14.61
CA ARG A 66 2.67 14.88 -15.23
C ARG A 66 1.99 13.62 -15.78
N GLU A 67 2.71 12.85 -16.58
CA GLU A 67 2.20 11.60 -17.15
C GLU A 67 1.71 10.64 -16.06
N ARG A 68 2.48 10.47 -14.99
CA ARG A 68 2.12 9.63 -13.84
C ARG A 68 0.85 10.13 -13.15
N ARG A 69 0.71 11.44 -12.92
CA ARG A 69 -0.48 12.02 -12.28
C ARG A 69 -1.74 11.84 -13.12
N ASP A 70 -1.60 11.96 -14.43
CA ASP A 70 -2.70 11.84 -15.40
C ASP A 70 -3.17 10.39 -15.59
N LEU A 71 -2.40 9.40 -15.12
CA LEU A 71 -2.82 8.01 -15.11
C LEU A 71 -4.00 7.82 -14.14
N VAL A 72 -5.13 7.41 -14.71
CA VAL A 72 -6.32 6.95 -14.00
C VAL A 72 -6.26 5.43 -13.88
N ILE A 73 -6.31 4.92 -12.65
CA ILE A 73 -6.33 3.48 -12.36
C ILE A 73 -7.78 3.05 -12.11
N PRO A 74 -8.37 2.21 -12.99
CA PRO A 74 -9.76 1.78 -12.87
C PRO A 74 -10.02 1.03 -11.55
N PRO A 75 -11.23 1.14 -10.97
CA PRO A 75 -11.59 0.43 -9.74
C PRO A 75 -11.33 -1.08 -9.80
N GLU A 76 -11.52 -1.70 -10.95
CA GLU A 76 -11.29 -3.12 -11.19
C GLU A 76 -9.82 -3.49 -10.98
N GLN A 77 -8.92 -2.72 -11.59
CA GLN A 77 -7.49 -2.93 -11.45
C GLN A 77 -7.02 -2.69 -10.01
N ARG A 78 -7.61 -1.71 -9.31
CA ARG A 78 -7.32 -1.52 -7.88
C ARG A 78 -7.78 -2.72 -7.06
N GLY A 79 -8.98 -3.23 -7.34
CA GLY A 79 -9.53 -4.43 -6.70
C GLY A 79 -8.64 -5.66 -6.89
N GLU A 80 -8.09 -5.86 -8.10
CA GLU A 80 -7.14 -6.95 -8.38
C GLU A 80 -5.84 -6.81 -7.57
N LEU A 81 -5.28 -5.59 -7.47
CA LEU A 81 -4.09 -5.33 -6.66
C LEU A 81 -4.34 -5.62 -5.17
N ILE A 82 -5.49 -5.17 -4.65
CA ILE A 82 -5.91 -5.38 -3.26
C ILE A 82 -6.11 -6.88 -2.98
N GLN A 83 -6.85 -7.57 -3.84
CA GLN A 83 -7.08 -9.01 -3.72
C GLN A 83 -5.76 -9.80 -3.80
N GLY A 84 -4.84 -9.37 -4.67
CA GLY A 84 -3.50 -9.94 -4.78
C GLY A 84 -2.68 -9.78 -3.49
N ALA A 85 -2.65 -8.58 -2.93
CA ALA A 85 -1.96 -8.31 -1.67
C ALA A 85 -2.59 -9.09 -0.49
N LEU A 86 -3.92 -9.17 -0.41
CA LEU A 86 -4.61 -9.97 0.60
C LEU A 86 -4.29 -11.46 0.44
N ARG A 87 -4.25 -11.99 -0.79
CA ARG A 87 -3.87 -13.38 -1.05
C ARG A 87 -2.47 -13.70 -0.51
N GLN A 88 -1.51 -12.79 -0.69
CA GLN A 88 -0.16 -12.94 -0.14
C GLN A 88 -0.17 -12.96 1.40
N LEU A 89 -0.91 -12.04 2.02
CA LEU A 89 -1.03 -11.98 3.48
C LEU A 89 -1.67 -13.26 4.04
N VAL A 90 -2.73 -13.76 3.44
CA VAL A 90 -3.39 -15.01 3.85
C VAL A 90 -2.46 -16.22 3.71
N ALA A 91 -1.56 -16.23 2.74
CA ALA A 91 -0.59 -17.32 2.54
C ALA A 91 0.65 -17.24 3.45
N THR A 92 0.82 -16.16 4.22
CA THR A 92 2.04 -15.92 5.02
C THR A 92 2.08 -16.68 6.36
N PRO A 93 0.99 -16.74 7.16
CA PRO A 93 1.00 -17.46 8.42
C PRO A 93 1.30 -18.95 8.26
N GLU A 94 2.05 -19.50 9.22
CA GLU A 94 2.15 -20.95 9.36
C GLU A 94 0.77 -21.55 9.66
N GLN A 95 0.58 -22.80 9.22
CA GLN A 95 -0.68 -23.48 9.45
C GLN A 95 -0.87 -23.72 10.95
N ALA A 96 -1.92 -23.13 11.50
CA ALA A 96 -2.30 -23.34 12.89
C ALA A 96 -2.52 -24.84 13.18
N THR A 97 -2.14 -25.26 14.38
CA THR A 97 -2.37 -26.62 14.87
C THR A 97 -3.23 -26.61 16.11
N LEU A 98 -4.10 -27.60 16.26
CA LEU A 98 -4.87 -27.85 17.47
C LEU A 98 -4.54 -29.26 17.94
N GLU A 99 -3.98 -29.39 19.15
CA GLU A 99 -3.52 -30.68 19.70
C GLU A 99 -2.59 -31.44 18.74
N GLY A 100 -1.68 -30.73 18.07
CA GLY A 100 -0.75 -31.28 17.08
C GLY A 100 -1.38 -31.67 15.73
N ARG A 101 -2.69 -31.43 15.55
CA ARG A 101 -3.37 -31.65 14.27
C ARG A 101 -3.47 -30.35 13.47
N PRO A 102 -3.15 -30.35 12.17
CA PRO A 102 -3.29 -29.17 11.34
C PRO A 102 -4.75 -28.72 11.28
N PHE A 103 -4.94 -27.42 11.42
CA PHE A 103 -6.24 -26.76 11.44
C PHE A 103 -6.36 -25.84 10.22
N PRO A 104 -6.67 -26.40 9.04
CA PRO A 104 -6.67 -25.65 7.79
C PRO A 104 -7.82 -24.67 7.70
N TRP A 105 -7.61 -23.62 6.90
CA TRP A 105 -8.62 -22.63 6.57
C TRP A 105 -8.83 -22.49 5.06
N LEU A 106 -10.07 -22.31 4.65
CA LEU A 106 -10.48 -21.88 3.32
C LEU A 106 -10.71 -20.36 3.38
N ALA A 107 -9.96 -19.60 2.59
CA ALA A 107 -10.12 -18.15 2.51
C ALA A 107 -10.91 -17.78 1.25
N LEU A 108 -12.08 -17.20 1.43
CA LEU A 108 -12.94 -16.66 0.37
C LEU A 108 -12.87 -15.14 0.37
N TYR A 109 -13.05 -14.54 -0.80
CA TYR A 109 -13.06 -13.10 -1.00
C TYR A 109 -14.27 -12.68 -1.82
N SER A 110 -14.98 -11.67 -1.33
CA SER A 110 -16.06 -11.00 -2.05
C SER A 110 -15.93 -9.48 -1.95
N ASP A 111 -16.21 -8.77 -3.04
CA ASP A 111 -16.11 -7.30 -3.11
C ASP A 111 -17.48 -6.58 -3.02
N GLY A 112 -18.55 -7.35 -2.75
CA GLY A 112 -19.92 -6.84 -2.70
C GLY A 112 -20.52 -6.44 -4.05
N ARG A 113 -19.76 -6.58 -5.15
CA ARG A 113 -20.13 -6.10 -6.48
C ARG A 113 -20.01 -7.21 -7.53
N ARG A 114 -18.80 -7.56 -7.93
CA ARG A 114 -18.54 -8.46 -9.06
C ARG A 114 -17.88 -9.76 -8.63
N VAL A 115 -17.01 -9.70 -7.63
CA VAL A 115 -16.29 -10.86 -7.14
C VAL A 115 -17.07 -11.46 -5.98
N VAL A 116 -17.47 -12.71 -6.13
CA VAL A 116 -18.23 -13.48 -5.14
C VAL A 116 -17.51 -14.79 -4.88
N ASP A 117 -17.21 -15.06 -3.60
CA ASP A 117 -16.59 -16.29 -3.13
C ASP A 117 -15.31 -16.70 -3.89
N ALA A 118 -14.50 -15.73 -4.32
CA ALA A 118 -13.22 -16.01 -4.96
C ALA A 118 -12.25 -16.63 -3.95
N ARG A 119 -11.68 -17.79 -4.28
CA ARG A 119 -10.76 -18.50 -3.38
C ARG A 119 -9.40 -17.80 -3.36
N LEU A 120 -8.98 -17.34 -2.18
CA LEU A 120 -7.63 -16.84 -1.93
C LEU A 120 -6.69 -17.98 -1.53
N GLN A 121 -7.18 -18.91 -0.72
CA GLN A 121 -6.47 -20.11 -0.28
C GLN A 121 -7.47 -21.26 -0.14
N ASP A 122 -7.14 -22.43 -0.67
CA ASP A 122 -7.97 -23.64 -0.60
C ASP A 122 -7.11 -24.85 -0.19
N PRO A 123 -7.26 -25.36 1.04
CA PRO A 123 -6.49 -26.48 1.55
C PRO A 123 -6.99 -27.84 1.03
N ARG A 124 -8.04 -27.86 0.20
CA ARG A 124 -8.72 -29.07 -0.30
C ARG A 124 -9.12 -30.04 0.82
N ASN A 125 -9.46 -29.48 1.98
CA ASN A 125 -9.85 -30.23 3.16
C ASN A 125 -11.31 -29.92 3.52
N PRO A 126 -12.21 -30.91 3.56
CA PRO A 126 -13.63 -30.68 3.86
C PRO A 126 -13.89 -30.20 5.29
N ALA A 127 -12.92 -30.36 6.20
CA ALA A 127 -12.98 -29.87 7.58
C ALA A 127 -12.37 -28.47 7.77
N ALA A 128 -11.99 -27.78 6.69
CA ALA A 128 -11.39 -26.45 6.79
C ALA A 128 -12.39 -25.40 7.28
N ILE A 129 -11.95 -24.52 8.20
CA ILE A 129 -12.74 -23.36 8.58
C ILE A 129 -12.80 -22.40 7.40
N THR A 130 -14.00 -21.92 7.07
CA THR A 130 -14.16 -20.91 6.03
C THR A 130 -14.04 -19.51 6.65
N ILE A 131 -13.04 -18.74 6.23
CA ILE A 131 -12.95 -17.30 6.45
C ILE A 131 -13.42 -16.59 5.19
N ASP A 132 -14.41 -15.72 5.33
CA ASP A 132 -15.06 -15.02 4.24
C ASP A 132 -14.76 -13.51 4.34
N PHE A 133 -13.76 -13.08 3.57
CA PHE A 133 -13.30 -11.70 3.49
C PHE A 133 -14.26 -10.87 2.63
N ARG A 134 -14.92 -9.88 3.25
CA ARG A 134 -15.83 -8.92 2.62
C ARG A 134 -15.17 -7.55 2.46
N PHE A 135 -14.69 -7.28 1.25
CA PHE A 135 -14.14 -5.98 0.88
C PHE A 135 -15.25 -5.06 0.38
N LEU A 136 -15.79 -4.24 1.28
CA LEU A 136 -16.93 -3.37 1.00
C LEU A 136 -16.46 -1.92 1.06
N THR A 137 -16.73 -1.16 0.00
CA THR A 137 -16.19 0.20 -0.14
C THR A 137 -17.13 1.26 0.41
N ALA A 138 -18.43 1.02 0.36
CA ALA A 138 -19.41 1.94 0.91
C ALA A 138 -19.54 1.76 2.43
N ALA A 139 -19.76 2.85 3.16
CA ALA A 139 -19.85 2.82 4.62
C ALA A 139 -21.12 2.13 5.13
N ASP A 140 -22.23 2.33 4.42
CA ASP A 140 -23.53 1.69 4.68
C ASP A 140 -23.49 0.18 4.43
N GLU A 141 -22.74 -0.29 3.43
CA GLU A 141 -22.51 -1.73 3.22
C GLU A 141 -21.75 -2.40 4.37
N ARG A 142 -20.99 -1.63 5.17
CA ARG A 142 -20.21 -2.10 6.32
C ARG A 142 -20.94 -1.99 7.66
N ASP A 143 -22.22 -1.59 7.64
CA ASP A 143 -23.02 -1.38 8.84
C ASP A 143 -23.04 -2.60 9.79
N HIS A 144 -22.80 -2.35 11.07
CA HIS A 144 -22.67 -3.40 12.09
C HIS A 144 -23.96 -4.20 12.28
N THR A 145 -25.11 -3.51 12.35
CA THR A 145 -26.40 -4.17 12.57
C THR A 145 -26.75 -5.10 11.41
N THR A 146 -26.46 -4.67 10.19
CA THR A 146 -26.61 -5.47 8.98
C THR A 146 -25.79 -6.76 9.06
N TRP A 147 -24.52 -6.69 9.46
CA TRP A 147 -23.66 -7.88 9.50
C TRP A 147 -23.91 -8.82 10.68
N VAL A 148 -24.44 -8.32 11.80
CA VAL A 148 -24.98 -9.17 12.88
C VAL A 148 -26.11 -10.05 12.33
N ASN A 149 -27.05 -9.49 11.59
CA ASN A 149 -28.15 -10.26 11.01
C ASN A 149 -27.65 -11.20 9.90
N ARG A 150 -26.90 -10.68 8.92
CA ARG A 150 -26.43 -11.45 7.76
C ARG A 150 -25.56 -12.63 8.15
N SER A 151 -24.66 -12.48 9.12
CA SER A 151 -23.80 -13.58 9.58
C SER A 151 -24.56 -14.71 10.28
N SER A 152 -25.84 -14.49 10.63
CA SER A 152 -26.74 -15.51 11.20
C SER A 152 -27.58 -16.23 10.16
N GLU A 153 -27.62 -15.74 8.92
CA GLU A 153 -28.39 -16.35 7.83
C GLU A 153 -27.78 -17.67 7.37
N ASP A 154 -28.61 -18.57 6.84
CA ASP A 154 -28.20 -19.92 6.45
C ASP A 154 -26.99 -19.96 5.49
N ALA A 155 -26.87 -18.96 4.62
CA ALA A 155 -25.77 -18.85 3.67
C ALA A 155 -24.41 -18.54 4.34
N LEU A 156 -24.40 -17.86 5.48
CA LEU A 156 -23.19 -17.34 6.12
C LEU A 156 -22.96 -17.88 7.54
N LYS A 157 -23.94 -18.51 8.19
CA LYS A 157 -23.86 -19.00 9.58
C LYS A 157 -22.78 -20.06 9.85
N GLN A 158 -22.15 -20.60 8.80
CA GLN A 158 -21.03 -21.54 8.89
C GLN A 158 -19.69 -20.93 8.42
N ARG A 159 -19.65 -19.61 8.20
CA ARG A 159 -18.47 -18.87 7.75
C ARG A 159 -18.08 -17.85 8.80
N LEU A 160 -16.79 -17.73 9.07
CA LEU A 160 -16.25 -16.60 9.81
C LEU A 160 -16.17 -15.41 8.85
N VAL A 161 -17.16 -14.52 8.89
CA VAL A 161 -17.23 -13.37 8.00
C VAL A 161 -16.33 -12.27 8.55
N TRP A 162 -15.37 -11.80 7.77
CA TRP A 162 -14.55 -10.64 8.11
C TRP A 162 -14.96 -9.50 7.20
N VAL A 163 -15.43 -8.39 7.77
CA VAL A 163 -15.73 -7.17 7.02
C VAL A 163 -14.57 -6.20 7.22
N VAL A 164 -14.04 -5.66 6.11
CA VAL A 164 -12.93 -4.71 6.13
C VAL A 164 -13.30 -3.43 6.90
N GLY A 165 -12.30 -2.81 7.54
CA GLY A 165 -12.41 -1.48 8.13
C GLY A 165 -12.54 -0.37 7.08
N ASP A 166 -12.08 0.83 7.39
CA ASP A 166 -12.05 1.93 6.41
C ASP A 166 -11.09 1.62 5.24
N PRO A 167 -11.58 1.55 3.98
CA PRO A 167 -10.75 1.22 2.84
C PRO A 167 -10.04 2.42 2.20
N GLU A 168 -10.17 3.64 2.73
CA GLU A 168 -9.63 4.86 2.08
C GLU A 168 -8.12 4.77 1.80
N GLU A 169 -7.30 4.53 2.83
CA GLU A 169 -5.83 4.42 2.67
C GLU A 169 -5.44 3.23 1.78
N LEU A 170 -6.22 2.15 1.83
CA LEU A 170 -6.02 0.97 1.03
C LEU A 170 -6.30 1.24 -0.47
N ASP A 171 -7.38 1.97 -0.80
CA ASP A 171 -7.68 2.40 -2.19
C ASP A 171 -6.62 3.37 -2.70
N ASN A 172 -6.17 4.30 -1.84
CA ASN A 172 -5.10 5.24 -2.17
C ASN A 172 -3.77 4.53 -2.45
N ALA A 173 -3.37 3.57 -1.60
CA ALA A 173 -2.16 2.77 -1.82
C ALA A 173 -2.24 1.94 -3.11
N ALA A 174 -3.40 1.32 -3.40
CA ALA A 174 -3.59 0.56 -4.63
C ALA A 174 -3.54 1.46 -5.88
N ARG A 175 -4.07 2.69 -5.79
CA ARG A 175 -4.01 3.68 -6.87
C ARG A 175 -2.56 4.11 -7.17
N GLU A 176 -1.78 4.43 -6.15
CA GLU A 176 -0.37 4.83 -6.34
C GLU A 176 0.48 3.68 -6.89
N LEU A 177 0.27 2.46 -6.39
CA LEU A 177 0.91 1.27 -6.96
C LEU A 177 0.52 1.07 -8.44
N GLY A 178 -0.77 1.19 -8.77
CA GLY A 178 -1.25 1.07 -10.13
C GLY A 178 -0.62 2.09 -11.08
N ARG A 179 -0.41 3.33 -10.62
CA ARG A 179 0.28 4.38 -11.40
C ARG A 179 1.72 4.00 -11.69
N SER A 180 2.46 3.57 -10.67
CA SER A 180 3.86 3.14 -10.86
C SER A 180 3.98 1.91 -11.76
N ALA A 181 3.12 0.90 -11.57
CA ALA A 181 3.09 -0.28 -12.42
C ALA A 181 2.77 0.06 -13.88
N ALA A 182 1.85 1.01 -14.13
CA ALA A 182 1.53 1.46 -15.48
C ALA A 182 2.68 2.26 -16.13
N MET A 183 3.37 3.12 -15.37
CA MET A 183 4.58 3.82 -15.84
C MET A 183 5.69 2.83 -16.20
N VAL A 184 6.01 1.89 -15.28
CA VAL A 184 7.00 0.85 -15.54
C VAL A 184 6.63 0.05 -16.77
N LYS A 185 5.40 -0.48 -16.86
CA LYS A 185 4.93 -1.24 -18.02
C LYS A 185 5.05 -0.46 -19.35
N ARG A 186 4.82 0.85 -19.34
CA ARG A 186 4.87 1.69 -20.54
C ARG A 186 6.28 1.89 -21.07
N TYR A 187 7.28 1.91 -20.19
CA TYR A 187 8.65 2.30 -20.51
C TYR A 187 9.65 1.12 -20.43
N ASP A 188 9.33 0.06 -19.71
CA ASP A 188 10.17 -1.13 -19.63
C ASP A 188 10.28 -1.82 -20.99
N GLY A 189 11.48 -2.27 -21.35
CA GLY A 189 11.76 -2.90 -22.64
C GLY A 189 11.87 -1.97 -23.85
N ARG A 190 11.83 -0.64 -23.69
CA ARG A 190 12.11 0.30 -24.79
C ARG A 190 13.61 0.41 -25.04
N GLU A 191 14.04 0.06 -26.25
CA GLU A 191 15.46 0.11 -26.66
C GLU A 191 15.98 1.56 -26.84
N SER A 192 15.12 2.50 -27.23
CA SER A 192 15.48 3.91 -27.44
C SER A 192 14.91 4.81 -26.34
N MET A 193 15.71 5.03 -25.29
CA MET A 193 15.42 6.02 -24.26
C MET A 193 16.65 6.87 -23.98
N SER A 194 16.44 8.18 -23.78
CA SER A 194 17.49 9.08 -23.26
C SER A 194 17.97 8.60 -21.89
N ASP A 195 19.21 8.89 -21.53
CA ASP A 195 19.78 8.53 -20.21
C ASP A 195 18.93 9.05 -19.03
N GLY A 196 18.37 10.27 -19.15
CA GLY A 196 17.46 10.85 -18.16
C GLY A 196 16.21 10.01 -17.94
N LYS A 197 15.50 9.62 -19.02
CA LYS A 197 14.33 8.74 -18.93
C LYS A 197 14.68 7.32 -18.44
N ARG A 198 15.87 6.79 -18.74
CA ARG A 198 16.32 5.50 -18.17
C ARG A 198 16.51 5.58 -16.66
N ARG A 199 17.07 6.69 -16.16
CA ARG A 199 17.19 6.93 -14.71
C ARG A 199 15.80 7.04 -14.04
N LEU A 200 14.88 7.82 -14.61
CA LEU A 200 13.52 7.96 -14.08
C LEU A 200 12.77 6.62 -14.05
N LEU A 201 12.94 5.77 -15.07
CA LEU A 201 12.38 4.42 -15.05
C LEU A 201 12.94 3.57 -13.90
N HIS A 202 14.23 3.66 -13.62
CA HIS A 202 14.84 2.94 -12.49
C HIS A 202 14.26 3.44 -11.15
N GLU A 203 14.17 4.76 -10.97
CA GLU A 203 13.55 5.38 -9.79
C GLU A 203 12.07 4.97 -9.64
N GLU A 204 11.31 4.87 -10.72
CA GLU A 204 9.92 4.42 -10.69
C GLU A 204 9.78 2.93 -10.34
N LYS A 205 10.72 2.07 -10.76
CA LYS A 205 10.75 0.66 -10.34
C LYS A 205 10.96 0.54 -8.83
N THR A 206 11.89 1.30 -8.26
CA THR A 206 12.07 1.37 -6.80
C THR A 206 10.80 1.89 -6.11
N ARG A 207 10.19 2.96 -6.64
CA ARG A 207 8.93 3.50 -6.13
C ARG A 207 7.79 2.48 -6.17
N GLN A 208 7.73 1.64 -7.21
CA GLN A 208 6.75 0.56 -7.31
C GLN A 208 6.93 -0.44 -6.16
N GLU A 209 8.15 -0.90 -5.88
CA GLU A 209 8.44 -1.84 -4.78
C GLU A 209 8.05 -1.26 -3.41
N GLU A 210 8.29 0.04 -3.20
CA GLU A 210 7.85 0.76 -2.00
C GLU A 210 6.32 0.81 -1.90
N HIS A 211 5.63 1.09 -3.01
CA HIS A 211 4.16 1.10 -3.07
C HIS A 211 3.56 -0.30 -2.87
N GLU A 212 4.20 -1.38 -3.34
CA GLU A 212 3.78 -2.75 -3.05
C GLU A 212 3.85 -3.03 -1.54
N THR A 213 4.93 -2.59 -0.89
CA THR A 213 5.08 -2.73 0.56
C THR A 213 4.05 -1.89 1.32
N ARG A 214 3.79 -0.66 0.87
CA ARG A 214 2.74 0.19 1.46
C ARG A 214 1.36 -0.44 1.30
N LEU A 215 1.03 -0.98 0.12
CA LEU A 215 -0.25 -1.64 -0.10
C LEU A 215 -0.43 -2.84 0.84
N ARG A 216 0.58 -3.70 0.98
CA ARG A 216 0.52 -4.82 1.95
C ARG A 216 0.22 -4.35 3.37
N ARG A 217 0.90 -3.29 3.83
CA ARG A 217 0.66 -2.69 5.15
C ARG A 217 -0.74 -2.10 5.28
N ALA A 218 -1.22 -1.43 4.24
CA ALA A 218 -2.57 -0.85 4.23
C ALA A 218 -3.66 -1.93 4.23
N VAL A 219 -3.45 -3.04 3.52
CA VAL A 219 -4.33 -4.21 3.57
C VAL A 219 -4.38 -4.79 4.97
N ASP A 220 -3.23 -5.07 5.58
CA ASP A 220 -3.16 -5.57 6.96
C ASP A 220 -3.90 -4.63 7.94
N ALA A 221 -3.59 -3.34 7.91
CA ALA A 221 -4.21 -2.34 8.77
C ALA A 221 -5.74 -2.25 8.58
N ALA A 222 -6.23 -2.26 7.33
CA ALA A 222 -7.65 -2.16 7.04
C ALA A 222 -8.43 -3.39 7.52
N TRP A 223 -7.88 -4.60 7.39
CA TRP A 223 -8.51 -5.81 7.91
C TRP A 223 -8.48 -5.85 9.44
N MET A 224 -7.36 -5.47 10.06
CA MET A 224 -7.24 -5.41 11.51
C MET A 224 -8.12 -4.33 12.14
N ALA A 225 -8.43 -3.25 11.42
CA ALA A 225 -9.42 -2.23 11.80
C ALA A 225 -10.87 -2.65 11.49
N GLY A 226 -11.07 -3.77 10.79
CA GLY A 226 -12.37 -4.33 10.46
C GLY A 226 -13.04 -5.07 11.63
N ARG A 227 -14.10 -5.80 11.31
CA ARG A 227 -14.86 -6.59 12.30
C ARG A 227 -15.13 -8.00 11.78
N LEU A 228 -15.00 -8.98 12.66
CA LEU A 228 -15.39 -10.37 12.40
C LEU A 228 -16.81 -10.62 12.90
N TYR A 229 -17.55 -11.46 12.19
CA TYR A 229 -18.89 -11.88 12.56
C TYR A 229 -19.02 -13.39 12.38
N PHE A 230 -19.58 -14.05 13.39
CA PHE A 230 -19.93 -15.46 13.32
C PHE A 230 -21.26 -15.68 14.03
N ARG A 231 -22.29 -16.09 13.28
CA ARG A 231 -23.63 -16.36 13.82
C ARG A 231 -24.19 -15.22 14.66
N GLY A 232 -24.05 -13.99 14.16
CA GLY A 232 -24.55 -12.78 14.82
C GLY A 232 -23.70 -12.27 15.97
N LYS A 233 -22.57 -12.91 16.28
CA LYS A 233 -21.62 -12.39 17.25
C LYS A 233 -20.53 -11.57 16.57
N PRO A 234 -20.44 -10.26 16.81
CA PRO A 234 -19.30 -9.45 16.38
C PRO A 234 -18.11 -9.68 17.31
N THR A 235 -16.91 -9.73 16.74
CA THR A 235 -15.63 -9.87 17.47
C THR A 235 -14.58 -8.99 16.80
N GLU A 236 -13.69 -8.37 17.58
CA GLU A 236 -12.54 -7.67 17.00
C GLU A 236 -11.45 -8.66 16.57
N PRO A 237 -10.74 -8.43 15.46
CA PRO A 237 -9.64 -9.30 15.04
C PRO A 237 -8.60 -9.56 16.13
N ARG A 238 -8.25 -8.53 16.91
CA ARG A 238 -7.28 -8.63 18.01
C ARG A 238 -7.77 -9.47 19.17
N GLU A 239 -9.07 -9.38 19.50
CA GLU A 239 -9.68 -10.21 20.55
C GLU A 239 -9.68 -11.69 20.17
N LEU A 240 -10.00 -12.00 18.90
CA LEU A 240 -9.96 -13.38 18.41
C LEU A 240 -8.54 -13.93 18.42
N ALA A 241 -7.55 -13.15 17.97
CA ALA A 241 -6.14 -13.56 17.99
C ALA A 241 -5.66 -13.85 19.43
N ALA A 242 -6.00 -12.99 20.38
CA ALA A 242 -5.65 -13.18 21.80
C ALA A 242 -6.31 -14.44 22.39
N ALA A 243 -7.58 -14.70 22.05
CA ALA A 243 -8.31 -15.88 22.52
C ALA A 243 -7.82 -17.19 21.87
N ALA A 244 -7.37 -17.14 20.62
CA ALA A 244 -6.91 -18.31 19.87
C ALA A 244 -5.48 -18.73 20.22
N ALA A 245 -4.59 -17.77 20.55
CA ALA A 245 -3.19 -18.04 20.87
C ALA A 245 -2.94 -19.15 21.92
N PRO A 246 -3.61 -19.18 23.09
CA PRO A 246 -3.40 -20.26 24.07
C PRO A 246 -3.97 -21.61 23.65
N VAL A 247 -4.86 -21.67 22.66
CA VAL A 247 -5.53 -22.89 22.19
C VAL A 247 -4.76 -23.54 21.03
N LEU A 248 -4.08 -22.72 20.22
CA LEU A 248 -3.33 -23.14 19.04
C LEU A 248 -1.83 -23.37 19.31
N ALA A 249 -1.39 -23.21 20.57
CA ALA A 249 -0.02 -23.43 21.02
C ALA A 249 0.34 -24.92 21.20
#